data_AF-A0A1T4NLJ6-F1
#
_entry.id   AF-A0A1T4NLJ6-F1
#
_cell.length_a   1.000
_cell.length_b   1.000
_cell.length_c   1.000
_cell.angle_alpha   90.00
_cell.angle_beta   90.00
_cell.angle_gamma   90.00
#
_symmetry.space_group_name_H-M   'P 1'
#
loop_
_entity.id
_entity.type
_entity.pdbx_description
1 polymer ?
#
loop_
_entity_poly.entity_id
_entity_poly.type
_entity_poly.pdbx_seq_one_letter_code
_entity_poly.pdbx_strand_id
1 'polypeptide(L)'
;MREGVGMNKRTTRLLMDGLISTALVVLWRAIGFEWQSTESLGVTLAIGLVPLIWLGLRHGSATAIVFAAIAGAINLILSRPEWDWITKILTEVTPLLAAGIAGVFAKYTQKTLNNRRLSSTYLNIVTASLLVSLVYFALRYVVIPIVLPAVDGLALNQLPLWGGWLATTVIASVVLILMARINQSLIIPKRSKYLSRKETSSLLND
;
A
#
# COMPACT_ATOMS: atom_id res chain seq x y z
N MET A 1 25.55 -14.19 32.06
CA MET A 1 25.04 -14.25 30.68
C MET A 1 24.00 -13.14 30.53
N ARG A 2 24.27 -12.11 29.73
CA ARG A 2 23.30 -11.03 29.49
C ARG A 2 22.21 -11.59 28.58
N GLU A 3 20.98 -11.64 29.07
CA GLU A 3 19.81 -11.86 28.22
C GLU A 3 19.91 -10.92 27.02
N GLY A 4 19.98 -11.47 25.81
CA GLY A 4 19.97 -10.68 24.60
C GLY A 4 18.74 -9.78 24.63
N VAL A 5 18.93 -8.49 24.37
CA VAL A 5 17.85 -7.49 24.35
C VAL A 5 16.83 -7.93 23.29
N GLY A 6 15.85 -8.71 23.72
CA GLY A 6 14.79 -9.21 22.87
C GLY A 6 14.03 -8.02 22.32
N MET A 7 14.00 -7.90 20.99
CA MET A 7 13.38 -6.77 20.33
C MET A 7 11.92 -6.62 20.79
N ASN A 8 11.51 -5.37 21.09
CA ASN A 8 10.17 -5.09 21.60
C ASN A 8 9.10 -5.72 20.68
N LYS A 9 8.18 -6.51 21.25
CA LYS A 9 7.11 -7.22 20.50
C LYS A 9 6.33 -6.31 19.54
N ARG A 10 6.18 -5.02 19.88
CA ARG A 10 5.55 -4.02 18.99
C ARG A 10 6.39 -3.77 17.73
N THR A 11 7.69 -3.56 17.90
CA THR A 11 8.64 -3.34 16.81
C THR A 11 8.76 -4.59 15.94
N THR A 12 8.86 -5.78 16.54
CA THR A 12 8.90 -7.05 15.82
C THR A 12 7.67 -7.24 14.93
N ARG A 13 6.47 -6.95 15.45
CA ARG A 13 5.24 -7.09 14.65
C ARG A 13 5.19 -6.09 13.50
N LEU A 14 5.59 -4.83 13.73
CA LEU A 14 5.67 -3.82 12.69
C LEU A 14 6.64 -4.25 11.59
N LEU A 15 7.84 -4.71 11.95
CA LEU A 15 8.84 -5.16 11.00
C LEU A 15 8.35 -6.37 10.19
N MET A 16 7.71 -7.33 10.83
CA MET A 16 7.15 -8.50 10.13
C MET A 16 6.02 -8.10 9.16
N ASP A 17 5.07 -7.27 9.59
CA ASP A 17 4.00 -6.77 8.73
C ASP A 17 4.59 -5.97 7.54
N GLY A 18 5.63 -5.16 7.80
CA GLY A 18 6.34 -4.41 6.77
C GLY A 18 7.10 -5.29 5.78
N LEU A 19 7.82 -6.32 6.26
CA LEU A 19 8.51 -7.29 5.41
C LEU A 19 7.56 -8.07 4.51
N ILE A 20 6.42 -8.52 5.07
CA ILE A 20 5.37 -9.18 4.28
C ILE A 20 4.85 -8.24 3.19
N SER A 21 4.57 -6.99 3.55
CA SER A 21 4.09 -5.98 2.61
C SER A 21 5.10 -5.76 1.47
N THR A 22 6.37 -5.51 1.80
CA THR A 22 7.46 -5.36 0.83
C THR A 22 7.62 -6.59 -0.05
N ALA A 23 7.64 -7.80 0.52
CA ALA A 23 7.78 -9.02 -0.25
C ALA A 23 6.66 -9.20 -1.27
N LEU A 24 5.41 -8.89 -0.90
CA LEU A 24 4.26 -8.96 -1.80
C LEU A 24 4.34 -7.92 -2.94
N VAL A 25 4.78 -6.70 -2.64
CA VAL A 25 4.99 -5.66 -3.67
C VAL A 25 6.08 -6.05 -4.66
N VAL A 26 7.20 -6.58 -4.16
CA VAL A 26 8.32 -7.02 -4.99
C VAL A 26 7.91 -8.22 -5.84
N LEU A 27 7.24 -9.21 -5.24
CA LEU A 27 6.74 -10.38 -5.97
C LEU A 27 5.78 -9.96 -7.08
N TRP A 28 4.84 -9.08 -6.77
CA TRP A 28 3.92 -8.49 -7.74
C TRP A 28 4.65 -7.87 -8.94
N ARG A 29 5.70 -7.08 -8.67
CA ARG A 29 6.51 -6.45 -9.71
C ARG A 29 7.30 -7.47 -10.52
N ALA A 30 7.84 -8.49 -9.87
CA ALA A 30 8.69 -9.52 -10.47
C ALA A 30 7.91 -10.43 -11.44
N ILE A 31 6.67 -10.76 -11.12
CA ILE A 31 5.81 -11.56 -12.01
C ILE A 31 5.27 -10.75 -13.21
N GLY A 32 5.51 -9.43 -13.25
CA GLY A 32 5.09 -8.58 -14.37
C GLY A 32 3.57 -8.44 -14.53
N PHE A 33 2.79 -8.73 -13.48
CA PHE A 33 1.33 -8.81 -13.60
C PHE A 33 0.71 -7.51 -14.10
N GLU A 34 1.22 -6.36 -13.68
CA GLU A 34 0.69 -5.06 -14.09
C GLU A 34 0.69 -4.92 -15.64
N TRP A 35 1.79 -5.32 -16.29
CA TRP A 35 1.87 -5.33 -17.76
C TRP A 35 1.00 -6.43 -18.38
N GLN A 36 1.04 -7.65 -17.82
CA GLN A 36 0.21 -8.76 -18.29
C GLN A 36 -1.28 -8.40 -18.25
N SER A 37 -1.74 -7.70 -17.21
CA SER A 37 -3.13 -7.29 -17.07
C SER A 37 -3.55 -6.30 -18.16
N THR A 38 -2.66 -5.40 -18.57
CA THR A 38 -2.91 -4.49 -19.70
C THR A 38 -3.12 -5.28 -20.99
N GLU A 39 -2.28 -6.28 -21.26
CA GLU A 39 -2.38 -7.09 -22.48
C GLU A 39 -3.60 -8.02 -22.48
N SER A 40 -3.86 -8.70 -21.38
CA SER A 40 -4.90 -9.75 -21.32
C SER A 40 -6.29 -9.21 -20.99
N LEU A 41 -6.38 -8.15 -20.17
CA LEU A 41 -7.65 -7.61 -19.68
C LEU A 41 -7.99 -6.23 -20.26
N GLY A 42 -7.07 -5.61 -21.01
CA GLY A 42 -7.24 -4.24 -21.50
C GLY A 42 -7.24 -3.17 -20.39
N VAL A 43 -6.89 -3.56 -19.16
CA VAL A 43 -6.81 -2.67 -17.99
C VAL A 43 -5.51 -2.89 -17.23
N THR A 44 -4.83 -1.81 -16.85
CA THR A 44 -3.61 -1.90 -16.06
C THR A 44 -3.95 -2.00 -14.59
N LEU A 45 -3.77 -3.16 -13.96
CA LEU A 45 -4.05 -3.36 -12.55
C LEU A 45 -2.77 -3.14 -11.73
N ALA A 46 -2.84 -2.39 -10.63
CA ALA A 46 -1.71 -2.17 -9.72
C ALA A 46 -1.97 -2.79 -8.34
N ILE A 47 -2.23 -4.11 -8.31
CA ILE A 47 -2.67 -4.82 -7.09
C ILE A 47 -1.55 -4.90 -6.05
N GLY A 48 -0.29 -4.69 -6.47
CA GLY A 48 0.85 -4.48 -5.56
C GLY A 48 0.66 -3.33 -4.57
N LEU A 49 -0.26 -2.39 -4.81
CA LEU A 49 -0.57 -1.32 -3.86
C LEU A 49 -1.33 -1.80 -2.62
N VAL A 50 -2.12 -2.87 -2.73
CA VAL A 50 -2.96 -3.40 -1.62
C VAL A 50 -2.16 -3.63 -0.33
N PRO A 51 -1.04 -4.36 -0.33
CA PRO A 51 -0.23 -4.56 0.88
C PRO A 51 0.36 -3.26 1.45
N LEU A 52 0.63 -2.24 0.63
CA LEU A 52 1.17 -0.96 1.11
C LEU A 52 0.07 -0.06 1.69
N ILE A 53 -1.11 -0.03 1.07
CA ILE A 53 -2.31 0.66 1.61
C ILE A 53 -2.67 0.04 2.96
N TRP A 54 -2.70 -1.29 3.04
CA TRP A 54 -2.89 -2.02 4.29
C TRP A 54 -1.89 -1.58 5.36
N LEU A 55 -0.61 -1.56 5.03
CA LEU A 55 0.46 -1.19 5.95
C LEU A 55 0.28 0.25 6.46
N GLY A 56 -0.10 1.17 5.58
CA GLY A 56 -0.44 2.55 5.91
C GLY A 56 -1.60 2.65 6.88
N LEU A 57 -2.72 2.00 6.60
CA LEU A 57 -3.89 1.99 7.48
C LEU A 57 -3.60 1.37 8.85
N ARG A 58 -2.70 0.38 8.92
CA ARG A 58 -2.35 -0.37 10.13
C ARG A 58 -1.31 0.33 11.01
N HIS A 59 -0.25 0.89 10.41
CA HIS A 59 0.91 1.43 11.15
C HIS A 59 1.15 2.94 10.95
N GLY A 60 0.47 3.56 9.99
CA GLY A 60 0.55 4.98 9.67
C GLY A 60 1.52 5.32 8.53
N SER A 61 1.55 6.60 8.15
CA SER A 61 2.19 7.08 6.92
C SER A 61 3.69 6.83 6.88
N ALA A 62 4.40 7.15 7.96
CA ALA A 62 5.85 6.98 8.00
C ALA A 62 6.27 5.53 7.74
N THR A 63 5.56 4.56 8.34
CA THR A 63 5.83 3.14 8.12
C THR A 63 5.57 2.74 6.67
N ALA A 64 4.45 3.16 6.09
CA ALA A 64 4.14 2.87 4.68
C ALA A 64 5.19 3.44 3.73
N ILE A 65 5.61 4.69 3.94
CA ILE A 65 6.64 5.35 3.12
C ILE A 65 7.97 4.60 3.19
N VAL A 66 8.42 4.23 4.40
CA VAL A 66 9.69 3.52 4.58
C VAL A 66 9.67 2.18 3.86
N PHE A 67 8.63 1.37 4.04
CA PHE A 67 8.56 0.06 3.38
C PHE A 67 8.25 0.13 1.88
N ALA A 68 7.55 1.17 1.43
CA ALA A 68 7.40 1.47 0.00
C ALA A 68 8.75 1.85 -0.63
N ALA A 69 9.56 2.68 0.05
CA ALA A 69 10.90 3.03 -0.40
C ALA A 69 11.82 1.81 -0.46
N ILE A 70 11.75 0.91 0.53
CA ILE A 70 12.51 -0.35 0.53
C ILE A 70 12.05 -1.25 -0.63
N ALA A 71 10.74 -1.42 -0.84
CA ALA A 71 10.21 -2.19 -1.95
C ALA A 71 10.65 -1.62 -3.31
N GLY A 72 10.56 -0.30 -3.47
CA GLY A 72 11.05 0.39 -4.66
C GLY A 72 12.54 0.20 -4.87
N ALA A 73 13.36 0.31 -3.82
CA ALA A 73 14.80 0.10 -3.89
C ALA A 73 15.16 -1.32 -4.36
N ILE A 74 14.42 -2.34 -3.90
CA ILE A 74 14.57 -3.72 -4.39
C ILE A 74 14.14 -3.81 -5.85
N ASN A 75 13.03 -3.17 -6.24
CA ASN A 75 12.57 -3.14 -7.61
C ASN A 75 13.55 -2.44 -8.57
N LEU A 76 14.39 -1.51 -8.11
CA LEU A 76 15.47 -0.94 -8.93
C LEU A 76 16.41 -2.01 -9.48
N ILE A 77 16.69 -3.05 -8.69
CA ILE A 77 17.56 -4.16 -9.07
C ILE A 77 16.89 -5.02 -10.16
N LEU A 78 15.56 -5.12 -10.12
CA LEU A 78 14.74 -5.87 -11.08
C LEU A 78 14.30 -5.04 -12.30
N SER A 79 14.62 -3.75 -12.30
CA SER A 79 14.23 -2.82 -13.37
C SER A 79 15.08 -3.00 -14.62
N ARG A 80 14.67 -2.36 -15.71
CA ARG A 80 15.32 -2.54 -17.01
C ARG A 80 16.82 -2.12 -16.95
N PRO A 81 17.77 -2.94 -17.43
CA PRO A 81 19.20 -2.64 -17.32
C PRO A 81 19.63 -1.34 -17.99
N GLU A 82 18.96 -0.96 -19.07
CA GLU A 82 19.26 0.23 -19.88
C GLU A 82 18.82 1.55 -19.24
N TRP A 83 17.98 1.53 -18.21
CA TRP A 83 17.55 2.74 -17.51
C TRP A 83 18.67 3.29 -16.61
N ASP A 84 18.89 4.60 -16.66
CA ASP A 84 19.76 5.28 -15.71
C ASP A 84 19.17 5.28 -14.29
N TRP A 85 19.99 5.63 -13.28
CA TRP A 85 19.58 5.61 -11.87
C TRP A 85 18.40 6.55 -11.55
N ILE A 86 18.32 7.72 -12.19
CA ILE A 86 17.23 8.68 -11.97
C ILE A 86 15.93 8.08 -12.52
N THR A 87 15.98 7.54 -13.74
CA THR A 87 14.85 6.86 -14.38
C THR A 87 14.36 5.71 -13.52
N LYS A 88 15.27 4.86 -13.02
CA LYS A 88 14.90 3.75 -12.11
C LYS A 88 14.24 4.24 -10.82
N ILE A 89 14.79 5.24 -10.15
CA ILE A 89 14.23 5.79 -8.90
C ILE A 89 12.85 6.39 -9.16
N LEU A 90 12.72 7.23 -10.19
CA LEU A 90 11.46 7.88 -10.51
C LEU A 90 10.39 6.85 -10.87
N THR A 91 10.73 5.78 -11.57
CA THR A 91 9.76 4.78 -12.02
C THR A 91 9.40 3.75 -10.96
N GLU A 92 10.37 3.23 -10.19
CA GLU A 92 10.16 2.09 -9.28
C GLU A 92 9.96 2.49 -7.82
N VAL A 93 10.44 3.66 -7.39
CA VAL A 93 10.33 4.12 -5.99
C VAL A 93 9.22 5.15 -5.84
N THR A 94 9.28 6.24 -6.62
CA THR A 94 8.44 7.43 -6.40
C THR A 94 6.94 7.14 -6.38
N PRO A 95 6.36 6.34 -7.30
CA PRO A 95 4.92 6.06 -7.31
C PRO A 95 4.49 5.29 -6.06
N LEU A 96 5.32 4.37 -5.55
CA LEU A 96 5.00 3.56 -4.37
C LEU A 96 4.92 4.41 -3.09
N LEU A 97 5.60 5.56 -3.04
CA LEU A 97 5.53 6.48 -1.90
C LEU A 97 4.13 7.05 -1.67
N ALA A 98 3.26 7.02 -2.70
CA ALA A 98 1.84 7.35 -2.58
C ALA A 98 1.15 6.58 -1.45
N ALA A 99 1.62 5.38 -1.10
CA ALA A 99 1.13 4.60 0.03
C ALA A 99 1.13 5.34 1.38
N GLY A 100 1.99 6.36 1.53
CA GLY A 100 1.98 7.23 2.70
C GLY A 100 0.63 7.92 2.95
N ILE A 101 -0.15 8.19 1.89
CA ILE A 101 -1.47 8.82 1.97
C ILE A 101 -2.44 7.95 2.78
N ALA A 102 -2.41 6.62 2.61
CA ALA A 102 -3.26 5.71 3.38
C ALA A 102 -3.08 5.89 4.90
N GLY A 103 -1.84 6.18 5.33
CA GLY A 103 -1.53 6.38 6.74
C GLY A 103 -2.17 7.60 7.38
N VAL A 104 -2.61 8.60 6.60
CA VAL A 104 -3.37 9.76 7.09
C VAL A 104 -4.74 9.29 7.63
N PHE A 105 -5.29 8.24 7.04
CA PHE A 105 -6.57 7.65 7.42
C PHE A 105 -6.46 6.61 8.54
N ALA A 106 -5.24 6.24 8.97
CA ALA A 106 -5.02 5.16 9.95
C ALA A 106 -5.74 5.41 11.27
N LYS A 107 -5.61 6.62 11.84
CA LYS A 107 -6.26 6.98 13.12
C LYS A 107 -7.78 6.83 13.04
N TYR A 108 -8.39 7.35 11.97
CA TYR A 108 -9.83 7.35 11.80
C TYR A 108 -10.35 5.93 11.56
N THR A 109 -9.70 5.19 10.66
CA THR A 109 -10.04 3.79 10.33
C THR A 109 -10.01 2.91 11.57
N GLN A 110 -8.94 2.98 12.36
CA GLN A 110 -8.80 2.12 13.54
C GLN A 110 -9.80 2.49 14.64
N LYS A 111 -10.07 3.78 14.87
CA LYS A 111 -11.08 4.22 15.85
C LYS A 111 -12.49 3.82 15.44
N THR A 112 -12.87 4.05 14.18
CA THR A 112 -14.21 3.68 13.70
C THR A 112 -14.41 2.18 13.71
N LEU A 113 -13.37 1.41 13.35
CA LEU A 113 -13.42 -0.05 13.36
C LEU A 113 -13.53 -0.60 14.79
N ASN A 114 -12.73 -0.08 15.73
CA ASN A 114 -12.81 -0.45 17.14
C ASN A 114 -14.21 -0.21 17.72
N ASN A 115 -14.83 0.91 17.34
CA ASN A 115 -16.18 1.29 17.80
C ASN A 115 -17.31 0.64 16.97
N ARG A 116 -16.98 -0.38 16.14
CA ARG A 116 -17.92 -1.09 15.26
C ARG A 116 -18.71 -0.19 14.29
N ARG A 117 -18.21 1.02 14.01
CA ARG A 117 -18.78 1.96 13.04
C ARG A 117 -18.31 1.62 11.63
N LEU A 118 -18.91 0.56 11.06
CA LEU A 118 -18.46 -0.03 9.80
C LEU A 118 -18.60 0.91 8.59
N SER A 119 -19.68 1.68 8.48
CA SER A 119 -19.85 2.64 7.37
C SER A 119 -18.69 3.64 7.27
N SER A 120 -18.34 4.30 8.38
CA SER A 120 -17.21 5.22 8.43
C SER A 120 -15.86 4.51 8.20
N THR A 121 -15.73 3.25 8.64
CA THR A 121 -14.53 2.46 8.40
C THR A 121 -14.35 2.18 6.90
N TYR A 122 -15.42 1.78 6.21
CA TYR A 122 -15.38 1.51 4.78
C TYR A 122 -15.10 2.77 4.00
N LEU A 123 -15.71 3.91 4.37
CA LEU A 123 -15.42 5.19 3.74
C LEU A 123 -13.93 5.53 3.84
N ASN A 124 -13.33 5.42 5.03
CA ASN A 124 -11.91 5.68 5.21
C ASN A 124 -11.02 4.75 4.36
N ILE A 125 -11.36 3.46 4.28
CA ILE A 125 -10.62 2.48 3.46
C ILE A 125 -10.74 2.81 1.97
N VAL A 126 -11.95 3.11 1.50
CA VAL A 126 -12.22 3.45 0.09
C VAL A 126 -11.51 4.75 -0.29
N THR A 127 -11.61 5.79 0.54
CA THR A 127 -10.93 7.07 0.29
C THR A 127 -9.41 6.91 0.28
N ALA A 128 -8.84 6.16 1.24
CA ALA A 128 -7.41 5.86 1.24
C ALA A 128 -6.99 5.12 -0.04
N SER A 129 -7.74 4.09 -0.42
CA SER A 129 -7.46 3.29 -1.62
C SER A 129 -7.53 4.13 -2.89
N LEU A 130 -8.56 4.98 -3.01
CA LEU A 130 -8.79 5.87 -4.15
C LEU A 130 -7.67 6.90 -4.31
N LEU A 131 -7.26 7.55 -3.22
CA LEU A 131 -6.22 8.58 -3.29
C LEU A 131 -4.83 7.98 -3.53
N VAL A 132 -4.51 6.84 -2.91
CA VAL A 132 -3.23 6.17 -3.14
C VAL A 132 -3.12 5.69 -4.58
N SER A 133 -4.15 5.01 -5.08
CA SER A 133 -4.16 4.52 -6.47
C SER A 133 -4.13 5.69 -7.45
N LEU A 134 -4.88 6.77 -7.21
CA LEU A 134 -4.91 7.93 -8.11
C LEU A 134 -3.51 8.56 -8.22
N VAL A 135 -2.85 8.80 -7.10
CA VAL A 135 -1.51 9.39 -7.09
C VAL A 135 -0.49 8.43 -7.70
N TYR A 136 -0.59 7.12 -7.43
CA TYR A 136 0.28 6.13 -8.07
C TYR A 136 0.11 6.14 -9.59
N PHE A 137 -1.12 6.05 -10.11
CA PHE A 137 -1.37 6.03 -11.56
C PHE A 137 -0.96 7.35 -12.23
N ALA A 138 -1.29 8.48 -11.60
CA ALA A 138 -0.89 9.79 -12.08
C ALA A 138 0.64 9.90 -12.18
N LEU A 139 1.37 9.47 -11.15
CA LEU A 139 2.83 9.49 -11.18
C LEU A 139 3.38 8.51 -12.22
N ARG A 140 3.06 7.21 -12.09
CA ARG A 140 3.65 6.11 -12.86
C ARG A 140 3.37 6.21 -14.35
N TYR A 141 2.16 6.60 -14.73
CA TYR A 141 1.68 6.47 -16.12
C TYR A 141 1.46 7.80 -16.84
N VAL A 142 1.46 8.92 -16.13
CA VAL A 142 1.23 10.25 -16.72
C VAL A 142 2.42 11.16 -16.47
N VAL A 143 2.70 11.51 -15.22
CA VAL A 143 3.71 12.52 -14.88
C VAL A 143 5.12 12.05 -15.22
N ILE A 144 5.51 10.84 -14.81
CA ILE A 144 6.86 10.33 -15.07
C ILE A 144 7.12 10.16 -16.58
N PRO A 145 6.24 9.53 -17.38
CA PRO A 145 6.42 9.45 -18.83
C PRO A 145 6.49 10.81 -19.56
N ILE A 146 5.80 11.85 -19.06
CA ILE A 146 5.92 13.22 -19.61
C ILE A 146 7.34 13.77 -19.39
N VAL A 147 7.93 13.51 -18.23
CA VAL A 147 9.27 14.00 -17.86
C VAL A 147 10.38 13.12 -18.44
N LEU A 148 10.11 11.82 -18.60
CA LEU A 148 11.06 10.80 -19.07
C LEU A 148 10.48 10.05 -20.28
N PRO A 149 10.75 10.51 -21.52
CA PRO A 149 10.20 9.91 -22.74
C PRO A 149 10.60 8.45 -22.98
N ALA A 150 11.65 7.96 -22.31
CA ALA A 150 12.10 6.56 -22.37
C ALA A 150 11.21 5.59 -21.57
N VAL A 151 10.22 6.12 -20.84
CA VAL A 151 9.29 5.35 -20.01
C VAL A 151 7.93 5.29 -20.69
N ASP A 152 7.41 4.09 -20.85
CA ASP A 152 6.09 3.87 -21.44
C ASP A 152 4.99 4.44 -20.52
N GLY A 153 4.20 5.39 -21.04
CA GLY A 153 3.03 5.96 -20.37
C GLY A 153 1.71 5.38 -20.86
N LEU A 154 0.61 5.85 -20.27
CA LEU A 154 -0.75 5.57 -20.73
C LEU A 154 -1.42 6.87 -21.14
N ALA A 155 -2.13 6.87 -22.28
CA ALA A 155 -2.79 8.08 -22.73
C ALA A 155 -4.04 8.39 -21.89
N LEU A 156 -4.30 9.69 -21.67
CA LEU A 156 -5.39 10.18 -20.82
C LEU A 156 -6.79 9.83 -21.33
N ASN A 157 -6.94 9.45 -22.59
CA ASN A 157 -8.21 9.05 -23.19
C ASN A 157 -8.40 7.53 -23.31
N GLN A 158 -7.50 6.73 -22.70
CA GLN A 158 -7.51 5.28 -22.85
C GLN A 158 -8.02 4.55 -21.60
N LEU A 159 -8.72 3.44 -21.84
CA LEU A 159 -9.27 2.57 -20.80
C LEU A 159 -8.22 1.97 -19.84
N PRO A 160 -7.00 1.58 -20.28
CA PRO A 160 -5.99 1.02 -19.38
C PRO A 160 -5.63 1.93 -18.21
N LEU A 161 -5.67 3.25 -18.40
CA LEU A 161 -5.40 4.22 -17.35
C LEU A 161 -6.58 4.31 -16.37
N TRP A 162 -7.75 4.76 -16.83
CA TRP A 162 -8.88 5.05 -15.95
C TRP A 162 -9.58 3.80 -15.44
N GLY A 163 -9.78 2.81 -16.32
CA GLY A 163 -10.33 1.51 -15.96
C GLY A 163 -9.39 0.77 -15.01
N GLY A 164 -8.09 0.81 -15.26
CA GLY A 164 -7.05 0.25 -14.39
C GLY A 164 -7.02 0.88 -12.99
N TRP A 165 -7.05 2.22 -12.93
CA TRP A 165 -7.11 2.97 -11.68
C TRP A 165 -8.37 2.62 -10.86
N LEU A 166 -9.55 2.66 -11.49
CA LEU A 166 -10.81 2.34 -10.82
C LEU A 166 -10.84 0.88 -10.36
N ALA A 167 -10.44 -0.07 -11.20
CA ALA A 167 -10.40 -1.49 -10.84
C ALA A 167 -9.43 -1.74 -9.69
N THR A 168 -8.23 -1.15 -9.71
CA THR A 168 -7.26 -1.24 -8.61
C THR A 168 -7.86 -0.69 -7.31
N THR A 169 -8.54 0.45 -7.38
CA THR A 169 -9.21 1.08 -6.23
C THR A 169 -10.29 0.17 -5.63
N VAL A 170 -11.12 -0.42 -6.47
CA VAL A 170 -12.19 -1.35 -6.06
C VAL A 170 -11.60 -2.59 -5.42
N ILE A 171 -10.62 -3.23 -6.07
CA ILE A 171 -9.96 -4.44 -5.55
C ILE A 171 -9.32 -4.15 -4.19
N ALA A 172 -8.54 -3.08 -4.07
CA ALA A 172 -7.91 -2.69 -2.81
C ALA A 172 -8.96 -2.45 -1.72
N SER A 173 -10.01 -1.70 -2.03
CA SER A 173 -11.08 -1.40 -1.09
C SER A 173 -11.78 -2.67 -0.61
N VAL A 174 -12.17 -3.55 -1.53
CA VAL A 174 -12.87 -4.81 -1.21
C VAL A 174 -12.00 -5.69 -0.33
N VAL A 175 -10.73 -5.93 -0.71
CA VAL A 175 -9.81 -6.76 0.08
C VAL A 175 -9.66 -6.22 1.51
N LEU A 176 -9.42 -4.92 1.65
CA LEU A 176 -9.21 -4.28 2.96
C LEU A 176 -10.48 -4.23 3.81
N ILE A 177 -11.65 -4.02 3.19
CA ILE A 177 -12.95 -4.09 3.85
C ILE A 177 -13.22 -5.51 4.35
N LEU A 178 -12.94 -6.54 3.55
CA LEU A 178 -13.07 -7.93 3.96
C LEU A 178 -12.14 -8.25 5.14
N MET A 179 -10.89 -7.80 5.09
CA MET A 179 -9.97 -7.92 6.24
C MET A 179 -10.55 -7.26 7.50
N ALA A 180 -11.08 -6.04 7.38
CA ALA A 180 -11.68 -5.32 8.51
C ALA A 180 -12.92 -6.03 9.07
N ARG A 181 -13.74 -6.66 8.22
CA ARG A 181 -14.93 -7.42 8.62
C ARG A 181 -14.59 -8.75 9.29
N ILE A 182 -13.69 -9.53 8.67
CA ILE A 182 -13.37 -10.89 9.12
C ILE A 182 -12.64 -10.83 10.46
N ASN A 183 -11.62 -9.98 10.58
CA ASN A 183 -10.83 -9.88 11.78
C ASN A 183 -10.24 -8.48 11.94
N GLN A 184 -10.75 -7.73 12.91
CA GLN A 184 -10.31 -6.37 13.19
C GLN A 184 -8.81 -6.27 13.49
N SER A 185 -8.20 -7.33 14.04
CA SER A 185 -6.76 -7.38 14.31
C SER A 185 -5.89 -7.42 13.04
N LEU A 186 -6.50 -7.64 11.87
CA LEU A 186 -5.84 -7.48 10.57
C LEU A 186 -5.63 -6.01 10.22
N ILE A 187 -6.46 -5.09 10.71
CA ILE A 187 -6.31 -3.64 10.48
C ILE A 187 -5.76 -2.92 11.73
N ILE A 188 -6.13 -3.36 12.93
CA ILE A 188 -5.71 -2.76 14.20
C ILE A 188 -4.58 -3.61 14.80
N PRO A 189 -3.36 -3.08 14.95
CA PRO A 189 -2.31 -3.81 15.65
C PRO A 189 -2.62 -3.88 17.16
N LYS A 190 -2.25 -5.00 17.82
CA LYS A 190 -2.49 -5.24 19.27
C LYS A 190 -2.03 -4.12 20.21
N ARG A 191 -1.09 -3.28 19.78
CA ARG A 191 -0.62 -2.08 20.50
C ARG A 191 -0.69 -0.88 19.58
N SER A 192 -1.91 -0.54 19.16
CA SER A 192 -2.14 0.65 18.36
C SER A 192 -1.81 1.92 19.13
N LYS A 193 -1.11 2.86 18.49
CA LYS A 193 -0.87 4.21 19.02
C LYS A 193 -2.10 5.12 18.88
N TYR A 194 -3.12 4.68 18.15
CA TYR A 194 -4.31 5.47 17.83
C TYR A 194 -5.48 5.20 18.77
N LEU A 195 -5.39 4.14 19.59
CA LEU A 195 -6.37 3.73 20.59
C LEU A 195 -5.81 3.96 22.00
N SER A 196 -6.70 4.30 22.94
CA SER A 196 -6.38 4.40 24.36
C SER A 196 -6.16 3.02 24.98
N ARG A 197 -5.52 2.95 26.15
CA ARG A 197 -5.29 1.68 26.85
C ARG A 197 -6.60 0.91 27.11
N LYS A 198 -7.68 1.62 27.47
CA LYS A 198 -9.02 1.03 27.69
C LYS A 198 -9.61 0.42 26.42
N GLU A 199 -9.49 1.12 25.30
CA GLU A 199 -9.92 0.62 23.98
C GLU A 199 -9.05 -0.55 23.48
N THR A 200 -7.79 -0.60 23.90
CA THR A 200 -6.88 -1.69 23.49
C THR A 200 -7.11 -2.96 24.30
N SER A 201 -7.52 -2.86 25.57
CA SER A 201 -7.79 -4.03 26.42
C SER A 201 -9.04 -4.80 26.01
N SER A 202 -10.07 -4.13 25.48
CA SER A 202 -11.26 -4.84 24.97
C SER A 202 -10.92 -5.73 23.79
N LEU A 203 -9.99 -5.32 22.92
CA LEU A 203 -9.52 -6.12 21.78
C LEU A 203 -8.66 -7.33 22.15
N LEU A 204 -8.22 -7.45 23.40
CA LEU A 204 -7.40 -8.57 23.88
C LEU A 204 -8.19 -9.61 24.68
N ASN A 205 -9.40 -9.25 25.09
CA ASN A 205 -10.30 -10.07 25.89
C ASN A 205 -11.48 -10.63 25.07
N ASP A 206 -11.68 -10.13 23.84
CA ASP A 206 -12.53 -10.71 22.80
C ASP A 206 -11.73 -11.74 21.97
#